data_AF-A0A0D2LSQ9-F1
#
_entry.id   AF-A0A0D2LSQ9-F1
#
_cell.length_a   1.000
_cell.length_b   1.000
_cell.length_c   1.000
_cell.angle_alpha   90.00
_cell.angle_beta   90.00
_cell.angle_gamma   90.00
#
_symmetry.space_group_name_H-M   'P 1'
#
loop_
_entity.id
_entity.type
_entity.pdbx_description
1 polymer ?
#
loop_
_entity_poly.entity_id
_entity_poly.type
_entity_poly.pdbx_seq_one_letter_code
_entity_poly.pdbx_strand_id
1 'polypeptide(L)'
;MEPEQGNAEGLVERMIKNDFLRPPTWEELDSATAQFIDATSNSAMERRACGSCARETPHRDLKKIPIESSHHHKLLSPSTSHPAHELTNSMLLYKAAVNMSTKQFDICLECEASIKSDKVPKHSLANNMWIGEVPRELKGLTLPERILIAKYYPAAYIIKLFPKKQGAKNWDRTQMHNGLKGNVSTYKLDPKQVTSMVDGVNYPPAARILSATIGVTFLGPKGLPESTMPEMFRVRRRRVKEALTWLKTNNPLYANIEISEENLHGLPVDGIPPEIMLVAKYSSDVMAAEKEGAGYVPEDAGDEGYKTH
;
A
#
# COMPACT_ATOMS: atom_id res chain seq x y z
N MET A 1 22.53 -3.85 -60.04
CA MET A 1 22.16 -3.41 -58.68
C MET A 1 22.91 -4.32 -57.74
N GLU A 2 24.17 -3.98 -57.48
CA GLU A 2 24.99 -4.62 -56.46
C GLU A 2 25.00 -3.70 -55.23
N PRO A 3 25.04 -4.25 -54.01
CA PRO A 3 24.77 -3.50 -52.80
C PRO A 3 25.96 -2.62 -52.44
N GLU A 4 25.69 -1.38 -52.03
CA GLU A 4 26.65 -0.50 -51.38
C GLU A 4 27.25 -1.23 -50.17
N GLN A 5 28.51 -1.66 -50.29
CA GLN A 5 29.32 -2.06 -49.15
C GLN A 5 29.63 -0.81 -48.33
N GLY A 6 28.69 -0.46 -47.44
CA GLY A 6 28.90 0.56 -46.43
C GLY A 6 30.12 0.21 -45.59
N ASN A 7 31.10 1.12 -45.60
CA ASN A 7 32.38 1.04 -44.91
C ASN A 7 32.21 0.73 -43.41
N ALA A 8 32.24 -0.54 -43.04
CA ALA A 8 32.11 -1.03 -41.67
C ALA A 8 33.31 -0.62 -40.81
N GLU A 9 34.52 -0.53 -41.38
CA GLU A 9 35.73 -0.09 -40.69
C GLU A 9 35.63 1.37 -40.24
N GLY A 10 35.09 2.25 -41.09
CA GLY A 10 34.84 3.65 -40.75
C GLY A 10 33.71 3.86 -39.75
N LEU A 11 32.83 2.87 -39.53
CA LEU A 11 31.83 2.88 -38.46
C LEU A 11 32.45 2.45 -37.13
N VAL A 12 33.28 1.41 -37.14
CA VAL A 12 33.99 0.91 -35.94
C VAL A 12 35.00 1.95 -35.43
N GLU A 13 35.78 2.60 -36.30
CA GLU A 13 36.66 3.70 -35.90
C GLU A 13 35.89 4.90 -35.33
N ARG A 14 34.70 5.19 -35.85
CA ARG A 14 33.80 6.22 -35.29
C ARG A 14 33.18 5.81 -33.96
N MET A 15 32.93 4.52 -33.73
CA MET A 15 32.48 4.00 -32.45
C MET A 15 33.60 4.00 -31.40
N ILE A 16 34.84 3.67 -31.78
CA ILE A 16 36.02 3.71 -30.91
C ILE A 16 36.42 5.14 -30.54
N LYS A 17 36.24 6.10 -31.46
CA LYS A 17 36.45 7.55 -31.18
C LYS A 17 35.29 8.21 -30.45
N ASN A 18 34.14 7.55 -30.34
CA ASN A 18 33.02 8.06 -29.56
C ASN A 18 33.23 7.68 -28.10
N ASP A 19 32.86 8.55 -27.17
CA ASP A 19 32.83 8.28 -25.72
C ASP A 19 31.84 7.17 -25.31
N PHE A 20 31.25 6.48 -26.28
CA PHE A 20 30.27 5.43 -26.07
C PHE A 20 30.98 4.14 -25.63
N LEU A 21 30.66 3.66 -24.41
CA LEU A 21 31.25 2.49 -23.75
C LEU A 21 32.68 2.69 -23.21
N ARG A 22 33.18 3.93 -23.09
CA ARG A 22 34.41 4.16 -22.32
C ARG A 22 34.17 3.80 -20.84
N PRO A 23 35.06 3.03 -20.19
CA PRO A 23 34.94 2.82 -18.75
C PRO A 23 35.07 4.17 -18.03
N PRO A 24 34.29 4.40 -16.95
CA PRO A 24 34.40 5.62 -16.17
C PRO A 24 35.81 5.73 -15.58
N THR A 25 36.33 6.94 -15.47
CA THR A 25 37.57 7.18 -14.71
C THR A 25 37.31 6.96 -13.23
N TRP A 26 38.38 6.76 -12.44
CA TRP A 26 38.25 6.65 -10.99
C TRP A 26 37.63 7.89 -10.35
N GLU A 27 37.94 9.09 -10.86
CA GLU A 27 37.30 10.33 -10.39
C GLU A 27 35.80 10.38 -10.72
N GLU A 28 35.39 9.92 -11.90
CA GLU A 28 33.97 9.81 -12.27
C GLU A 28 33.26 8.79 -11.38
N LEU A 29 33.91 7.68 -11.07
CA LEU A 29 33.39 6.63 -10.20
C LEU A 29 33.24 7.10 -8.76
N ASP A 30 34.25 7.79 -8.21
CA ASP A 30 34.23 8.35 -6.86
C ASP A 30 33.17 9.44 -6.73
N SER A 31 33.07 10.33 -7.73
CA SER A 31 32.02 11.35 -7.80
C SER A 31 30.62 10.73 -7.86
N ALA A 32 30.43 9.70 -8.69
CA ALA A 32 29.16 8.98 -8.78
C ALA A 32 28.82 8.26 -7.47
N THR A 33 29.82 7.66 -6.82
CA THR A 33 29.65 6.97 -5.52
C THR A 33 29.29 7.97 -4.43
N ALA A 34 29.95 9.13 -4.36
CA ALA A 34 29.62 10.19 -3.43
C ALA A 34 28.21 10.74 -3.65
N GLN A 35 27.82 10.98 -4.91
CA GLN A 35 26.46 11.40 -5.27
C GLN A 35 25.42 10.35 -4.89
N PHE A 36 25.73 9.06 -5.09
CA PHE A 36 24.85 7.98 -4.69
C PHE A 36 24.67 7.92 -3.17
N ILE A 37 25.77 8.01 -2.41
CA ILE A 37 25.74 8.02 -0.94
C ILE A 37 24.94 9.21 -0.43
N ASP A 38 25.14 10.41 -0.99
CA ASP A 38 24.39 11.61 -0.61
C ASP A 38 22.90 11.46 -0.93
N ALA A 39 22.56 10.99 -2.14
CA ALA A 39 21.17 10.79 -2.58
C ALA A 39 20.44 9.68 -1.82
N THR A 40 21.16 8.70 -1.29
CA THR A 40 20.63 7.58 -0.49
C THR A 40 20.89 7.73 1.01
N SER A 41 21.34 8.91 1.45
CA SER A 41 21.51 9.20 2.87
C SER A 41 20.17 9.21 3.61
N ASN A 42 20.19 8.92 4.91
CA ASN A 42 18.99 8.99 5.75
C ASN A 42 18.29 10.36 5.69
N SER A 43 19.06 11.44 5.56
CA SER A 43 18.55 12.80 5.38
C SER A 43 17.90 13.00 4.00
N ALA A 44 18.51 12.50 2.92
CA ALA A 44 17.95 12.63 1.58
C ALA A 44 16.67 11.78 1.39
N MET A 45 16.60 10.65 2.09
CA MET A 45 15.43 9.77 2.12
C MET A 45 14.42 10.15 3.20
N GLU A 46 14.68 11.19 4.01
CA GLU A 46 13.75 11.64 5.04
C GLU A 46 12.41 12.03 4.38
N ARG A 47 11.32 11.50 4.91
CA ARG A 47 9.96 11.83 4.47
C ARG A 47 9.21 12.48 5.61
N ARG A 48 8.42 13.51 5.29
CA ARG A 48 7.51 14.14 6.24
C ARG A 48 6.16 14.34 5.60
N ALA A 49 5.14 14.52 6.42
CA ALA A 49 3.78 14.71 5.95
C ALA A 49 3.55 16.16 5.50
N CYS A 50 2.79 16.33 4.42
CA CYS A 50 2.27 17.63 4.01
C CYS A 50 1.06 18.03 4.86
N GLY A 51 1.06 19.25 5.39
CA GLY A 51 -0.02 19.84 6.18
C GLY A 51 -1.32 20.04 5.41
N SER A 52 -1.26 20.21 4.09
CA SER A 52 -2.46 20.37 3.26
C SER A 52 -3.10 19.02 2.91
N CYS A 53 -2.32 18.05 2.40
CA CYS A 53 -2.85 16.79 1.85
C CYS A 53 -2.56 15.53 2.67
N ALA A 54 -1.87 15.65 3.81
CA ALA A 54 -1.45 14.56 4.69
C ALA A 54 -0.58 13.46 4.04
N ARG A 55 -0.18 13.60 2.77
CA ARG A 55 0.71 12.65 2.10
C ARG A 55 2.13 12.76 2.66
N GLU A 56 2.78 11.62 2.84
CA GLU A 56 4.23 11.57 3.09
C GLU A 56 5.00 11.88 1.80
N THR A 57 5.74 12.98 1.81
CA THR A 57 6.57 13.43 0.69
C THR A 57 8.02 13.53 1.12
N PRO A 58 8.99 13.40 0.19
CA PRO A 58 10.39 13.66 0.49
C PRO A 58 10.56 15.04 1.16
N HIS A 59 11.42 15.13 2.18
CA HIS A 59 11.61 16.37 2.94
C HIS A 59 12.06 17.52 2.05
N ARG A 60 12.90 17.23 1.04
CA ARG A 60 13.34 18.19 0.01
C ARG A 60 12.21 18.81 -0.82
N ASP A 61 11.06 18.14 -0.90
CA ASP A 61 9.87 18.59 -1.66
C ASP A 61 8.84 19.29 -0.74
N LEU A 62 9.25 19.66 0.47
CA LEU A 62 8.41 20.39 1.42
C LEU A 62 8.92 21.82 1.60
N LYS A 63 7.96 22.74 1.76
CA LYS A 63 8.20 24.14 2.12
C LYS A 63 7.56 24.44 3.46
N LYS A 64 8.25 25.23 4.28
CA LYS A 64 7.71 25.72 5.54
C LYS A 64 6.92 26.99 5.30
N ILE A 65 5.65 26.98 5.67
CA ILE A 65 4.74 28.11 5.51
C ILE A 65 4.32 28.61 6.90
N PRO A 66 4.37 29.93 7.16
CA PRO A 66 3.80 30.50 8.37
C PRO A 66 2.29 30.27 8.44
N ILE A 67 1.78 29.90 9.62
CA ILE A 67 0.34 29.71 9.86
C ILE A 67 -0.47 30.98 9.58
N GLU A 68 0.15 32.15 9.72
CA GLU A 68 -0.46 33.46 9.50
C GLU A 68 -0.57 33.85 8.01
N SER A 69 -0.15 32.98 7.07
CA SER A 69 -0.23 33.26 5.64
C SER A 69 -1.68 33.38 5.15
N SER A 70 -2.08 34.60 4.78
CA SER A 70 -3.45 34.94 4.34
C SER A 70 -3.87 34.25 3.03
N HIS A 71 -2.92 33.94 2.15
CA HIS A 71 -3.21 33.28 0.88
C HIS A 71 -3.61 31.81 1.07
N HIS A 72 -2.91 31.12 1.97
CA HIS A 72 -3.20 29.74 2.35
C HIS A 72 -4.51 29.62 3.10
N HIS A 73 -4.82 30.60 3.96
CA HIS A 73 -6.08 30.68 4.71
C HIS A 73 -7.31 30.50 3.82
N LYS A 74 -7.37 31.24 2.70
CA LYS A 74 -8.52 31.22 1.80
C LYS A 74 -8.77 29.86 1.14
N LEU A 75 -7.71 29.14 0.77
CA LEU A 75 -7.80 27.89 0.00
C LEU A 75 -7.75 26.62 0.85
N LEU A 76 -7.25 26.71 2.09
CA LEU A 76 -7.18 25.60 3.03
C LEU A 76 -8.27 25.64 4.11
N SER A 77 -9.18 26.61 4.04
CA SER A 77 -10.42 26.59 4.81
C SER A 77 -11.38 25.54 4.22
N PRO A 78 -11.97 24.65 5.04
CA PRO A 78 -12.87 23.62 4.53
C PRO A 78 -14.15 24.23 3.97
N SER A 79 -14.58 23.79 2.78
CA SER A 79 -15.84 24.26 2.18
C SER A 79 -17.07 23.79 2.96
N THR A 80 -17.01 22.57 3.51
CA THR A 80 -18.04 22.00 4.37
C THR A 80 -17.50 21.89 5.78
N SER A 81 -18.08 22.62 6.73
CA SER A 81 -17.67 22.51 8.14
C SER A 81 -18.16 21.18 8.74
N HIS A 82 -17.33 20.57 9.58
CA HIS A 82 -17.67 19.37 10.32
C HIS A 82 -17.38 19.59 11.81
N PRO A 83 -18.23 19.14 12.76
CA PRO A 83 -18.05 19.39 14.19
C PRO A 83 -16.71 18.90 14.76
N ALA A 84 -16.14 17.86 14.17
CA ALA A 84 -14.84 17.30 14.57
C ALA A 84 -13.63 17.90 13.82
N HIS A 85 -13.83 18.97 13.02
CA HIS A 85 -12.70 19.72 12.47
C HIS A 85 -11.97 20.49 13.57
N GLU A 86 -10.65 20.31 13.61
CA GLU A 86 -9.76 21.17 14.39
C GLU A 86 -9.02 22.09 13.43
N LEU A 87 -9.41 23.36 13.42
CA LEU A 87 -8.88 24.36 12.51
C LEU A 87 -7.73 25.13 13.15
N THR A 88 -6.65 25.30 12.39
CA THR A 88 -5.50 26.12 12.78
C THR A 88 -5.54 27.40 11.96
N ASN A 89 -5.82 28.53 12.61
CA ASN A 89 -6.06 29.80 11.92
C ASN A 89 -7.08 29.66 10.77
N SER A 90 -8.24 29.06 11.05
CA SER A 90 -9.31 28.71 10.08
C SER A 90 -8.94 27.70 8.98
N MET A 91 -7.69 27.25 8.89
CA MET A 91 -7.26 26.22 7.93
C MET A 91 -7.43 24.82 8.51
N LEU A 92 -7.87 23.87 7.69
CA LEU A 92 -7.87 22.45 8.03
C LEU A 92 -6.53 21.84 7.64
N LEU A 93 -5.63 21.72 8.63
CA LEU A 93 -4.27 21.21 8.44
C LEU A 93 -4.08 19.83 9.09
N TYR A 94 -3.19 19.02 8.52
CA TYR A 94 -2.77 17.78 9.13
C TYR A 94 -1.87 18.06 10.34
N LYS A 95 -2.37 17.75 11.53
CA LYS A 95 -1.76 18.13 12.82
C LYS A 95 -0.27 17.76 12.93
N ALA A 96 0.12 16.56 12.47
CA ALA A 96 1.51 16.10 12.60
C ALA A 96 2.50 16.88 11.72
N ALA A 97 2.01 17.65 10.74
CA ALA A 97 2.82 18.52 9.89
C ALA A 97 2.83 19.98 10.38
N VAL A 98 2.15 20.30 11.48
CA VAL A 98 2.11 21.64 12.09
C VAL A 98 3.08 21.70 13.25
N ASN A 99 4.02 22.64 13.19
CA ASN A 99 4.92 22.96 14.28
C ASN A 99 4.39 24.19 15.04
N MET A 100 3.87 23.95 16.24
CA MET A 100 3.31 25.01 17.09
C MET A 100 4.37 25.91 17.73
N SER A 101 5.61 25.45 17.92
CA SER A 101 6.67 26.29 18.49
C SER A 101 7.19 27.32 17.49
N THR A 102 7.30 26.94 16.21
CA THR A 102 7.71 27.85 15.13
C THR A 102 6.53 28.53 14.43
N LYS A 103 5.28 28.18 14.79
CA LYS A 103 4.04 28.62 14.12
C LYS A 103 4.08 28.43 12.59
N GLN A 104 4.63 27.31 12.15
CA GLN A 104 4.77 26.96 10.73
C GLN A 104 4.21 25.57 10.47
N PHE A 105 3.89 25.28 9.21
CA PHE A 105 3.55 23.94 8.76
C PHE A 105 4.29 23.61 7.46
N ASP A 106 4.54 22.32 7.23
CA ASP A 106 5.17 21.84 6.00
C ASP A 106 4.11 21.65 4.91
N ILE A 107 4.35 22.13 3.69
CA ILE A 107 3.48 21.93 2.52
C ILE A 107 4.30 21.37 1.35
N CYS A 108 3.74 20.39 0.61
CA CYS A 108 4.43 19.84 -0.55
C CYS A 108 4.34 20.77 -1.77
N LEU A 109 5.33 20.65 -2.67
CA LEU A 109 5.42 21.47 -3.88
C LEU A 109 4.14 21.46 -4.74
N GLU A 110 3.46 20.32 -4.85
CA GLU A 110 2.20 20.20 -5.60
C GLU A 110 1.06 21.03 -4.98
N CYS A 111 0.93 20.98 -3.64
CA CYS A 111 -0.09 21.74 -2.94
C CYS A 111 0.21 23.24 -3.00
N GLU A 112 1.48 23.61 -2.79
CA GLU A 112 1.94 24.99 -2.92
C GLU A 112 1.69 25.54 -4.32
N ALA A 113 2.04 24.79 -5.38
CA ALA A 113 1.83 25.21 -6.76
C ALA A 113 0.35 25.43 -7.09
N SER A 114 -0.53 24.57 -6.53
CA SER A 114 -1.98 24.73 -6.67
C SER A 114 -2.45 26.02 -5.99
N ILE A 115 -2.02 26.25 -4.75
CA ILE A 115 -2.37 27.45 -3.98
C ILE A 115 -1.91 28.71 -4.70
N LYS A 116 -0.65 28.76 -5.16
CA LYS A 116 -0.11 29.88 -5.96
C LYS A 116 -0.88 30.17 -7.25
N SER A 117 -1.56 29.16 -7.79
CA SER A 117 -2.42 29.28 -8.97
C SER A 117 -3.88 29.60 -8.61
N ASP A 118 -4.16 30.03 -7.38
CA ASP A 118 -5.49 30.27 -6.81
C ASP A 118 -6.44 29.06 -6.88
N LYS A 119 -5.88 27.84 -6.79
CA LYS A 119 -6.64 26.59 -6.84
C LYS A 119 -6.49 25.83 -5.52
N VAL A 120 -7.62 25.30 -5.02
CA VAL A 120 -7.61 24.38 -3.88
C VAL A 120 -6.83 23.12 -4.26
N PRO A 121 -5.85 22.67 -3.47
CA PRO A 121 -5.10 21.47 -3.81
C PRO A 121 -6.00 20.24 -3.88
N LYS A 122 -5.86 19.46 -4.96
CA LYS A 122 -6.74 18.33 -5.29
C LYS A 122 -6.92 17.33 -4.14
N HIS A 123 -5.83 17.05 -3.42
CA HIS A 123 -5.79 16.09 -2.31
C HIS A 123 -5.80 16.75 -0.93
N SER A 124 -6.08 18.05 -0.84
CA SER A 124 -6.11 18.74 0.44
C SER A 124 -7.25 18.25 1.33
N LEU A 125 -7.02 18.25 2.64
CA LEU A 125 -8.04 17.96 3.64
C LEU A 125 -9.24 18.90 3.50
N ALA A 126 -8.99 20.17 3.14
CA ALA A 126 -10.00 21.18 2.86
C ALA A 126 -10.89 20.88 1.64
N ASN A 127 -10.40 20.07 0.69
CA ASN A 127 -11.13 19.65 -0.51
C ASN A 127 -11.96 18.37 -0.28
N ASN A 128 -12.64 18.27 0.87
CA ASN A 128 -13.44 17.12 1.27
C ASN A 128 -12.67 15.78 1.30
N MET A 129 -11.34 15.82 1.44
CA MET A 129 -10.50 14.62 1.62
C MET A 129 -10.22 14.29 3.08
N TRP A 130 -10.71 15.11 4.01
CA TRP A 130 -10.62 14.84 5.44
C TRP A 130 -11.62 13.76 5.86
N ILE A 131 -11.12 12.64 6.38
CA ILE A 131 -11.92 11.50 6.86
C ILE A 131 -12.04 11.46 8.38
N GLY A 132 -11.33 12.35 9.08
CA GLY A 132 -11.23 12.37 10.54
C GLY A 132 -10.45 11.20 11.13
N GLU A 133 -10.58 11.03 12.44
CA GLU A 133 -10.00 9.90 13.17
C GLU A 133 -10.80 8.63 12.88
N VAL A 134 -10.08 7.53 12.62
CA VAL A 134 -10.73 6.23 12.40
C VAL A 134 -11.29 5.72 13.75
N PRO A 135 -12.60 5.44 13.86
CA PRO A 135 -13.22 4.93 15.08
C PRO A 135 -12.58 3.63 15.57
N ARG A 136 -12.62 3.38 16.88
CA ARG A 136 -11.98 2.21 17.52
C ARG A 136 -12.56 0.89 17.01
N GLU A 137 -13.85 0.89 16.67
CA GLU A 137 -14.60 -0.24 16.13
C GLU A 137 -14.09 -0.62 14.73
N LEU A 138 -13.67 0.36 13.93
CA LEU A 138 -13.13 0.15 12.58
C LEU A 138 -11.59 -0.01 12.55
N LYS A 139 -10.90 0.54 13.55
CA LYS A 139 -9.44 0.49 13.65
C LYS A 139 -8.96 -0.94 13.95
N GLY A 140 -8.04 -1.45 13.15
CA GLY A 140 -7.43 -2.78 13.40
C GLY A 140 -8.28 -3.98 12.97
N LEU A 141 -9.26 -3.78 12.08
CA LEU A 141 -9.95 -4.88 11.41
C LEU A 141 -9.01 -5.61 10.45
N THR A 142 -9.07 -6.94 10.44
CA THR A 142 -8.32 -7.80 9.50
C THR A 142 -8.88 -7.70 8.08
N LEU A 143 -8.20 -8.28 7.09
CA LEU A 143 -8.69 -8.27 5.71
C LEU A 143 -10.07 -8.92 5.58
N PRO A 144 -10.31 -10.14 6.10
CA PRO A 144 -11.64 -10.75 6.08
C PRO A 144 -12.69 -9.94 6.84
N GLU A 145 -12.35 -9.37 8.01
CA GLU A 145 -13.29 -8.53 8.78
C GLU A 145 -13.72 -7.28 8.00
N ARG A 146 -12.79 -6.64 7.28
CA ARG A 146 -13.10 -5.50 6.40
C ARG A 146 -14.03 -5.90 5.26
N ILE A 147 -13.83 -7.09 4.66
CA ILE A 147 -14.71 -7.62 3.61
C ILE A 147 -16.11 -7.88 4.16
N LEU A 148 -16.23 -8.48 5.35
CA LEU A 148 -17.51 -8.80 5.99
C LEU A 148 -18.36 -7.56 6.33
N ILE A 149 -17.73 -6.39 6.49
CA ILE A 149 -18.44 -5.13 6.73
C ILE A 149 -18.52 -4.23 5.49
N ALA A 150 -17.96 -4.63 4.36
CA ALA A 150 -17.89 -3.80 3.17
C ALA A 150 -19.22 -3.77 2.41
N LYS A 151 -19.64 -2.58 1.95
CA LYS A 151 -20.72 -2.46 0.96
C LYS A 151 -20.31 -2.80 -0.46
N TYR A 152 -19.03 -2.60 -0.78
CA TYR A 152 -18.50 -2.79 -2.13
C TYR A 152 -17.27 -3.68 -2.06
N TYR A 153 -17.23 -4.67 -2.95
CA TYR A 153 -16.17 -5.68 -2.99
C TYR A 153 -15.23 -5.41 -4.17
N PRO A 154 -13.91 -5.47 -3.98
CA PRO A 154 -12.98 -5.56 -5.10
C PRO A 154 -13.09 -6.93 -5.76
N ALA A 155 -12.62 -7.03 -7.02
CA ALA A 155 -12.77 -8.23 -7.83
C ALA A 155 -12.16 -9.50 -7.18
N ALA A 156 -10.93 -9.41 -6.66
CA ALA A 156 -10.28 -10.48 -5.89
C ALA A 156 -9.02 -9.95 -5.17
N TYR A 157 -8.72 -10.53 -4.01
CA TYR A 157 -7.44 -10.43 -3.30
C TYR A 157 -6.67 -11.73 -3.50
N ILE A 158 -5.59 -11.69 -4.29
CA ILE A 158 -4.70 -12.85 -4.47
C ILE A 158 -3.49 -12.68 -3.55
N ILE A 159 -3.36 -13.58 -2.58
CA ILE A 159 -2.30 -13.55 -1.58
C ILE A 159 -1.40 -14.76 -1.81
N LYS A 160 -0.17 -14.49 -2.26
CA LYS A 160 0.89 -15.49 -2.43
C LYS A 160 1.77 -15.49 -1.18
N LEU A 161 1.96 -16.65 -0.59
CA LEU A 161 2.77 -16.85 0.61
C LEU A 161 3.96 -17.74 0.29
N PHE A 162 5.17 -17.27 0.65
CA PHE A 162 6.44 -17.96 0.40
C PHE A 162 7.37 -17.87 1.62
N PRO A 163 8.25 -18.87 1.82
CA PRO A 163 9.22 -18.86 2.91
C PRO A 163 10.24 -17.72 2.77
N LYS A 164 10.68 -17.16 3.89
CA LYS A 164 11.73 -16.12 3.99
C LYS A 164 13.10 -16.61 3.60
N LYS A 165 13.38 -17.89 3.83
CA LYS A 165 14.65 -18.52 3.50
C LYS A 165 14.51 -19.35 2.23
N GLN A 166 15.38 -19.07 1.27
CA GLN A 166 15.52 -19.89 0.07
C GLN A 166 15.89 -21.32 0.47
N GLY A 167 15.24 -22.32 -0.14
CA GLY A 167 15.48 -23.73 0.17
C GLY A 167 14.93 -24.23 1.52
N ALA A 168 14.03 -23.49 2.18
CA ALA A 168 13.38 -23.93 3.41
C ALA A 168 12.69 -25.29 3.21
N LYS A 169 13.08 -26.30 4.00
CA LYS A 169 12.56 -27.68 3.89
C LYS A 169 11.21 -27.90 4.59
N ASN A 170 10.87 -27.04 5.56
CA ASN A 170 9.69 -27.16 6.42
C ASN A 170 8.89 -25.84 6.44
N TRP A 171 7.57 -25.95 6.64
CA TRP A 171 6.69 -24.80 6.84
C TRP A 171 6.83 -24.23 8.25
N ASP A 172 7.17 -22.95 8.37
CA ASP A 172 7.23 -22.22 9.64
C ASP A 172 6.59 -20.83 9.48
N ARG A 173 5.51 -20.58 10.23
CA ARG A 173 4.72 -19.35 10.24
C ARG A 173 5.57 -18.11 10.55
N THR A 174 6.63 -18.24 11.35
CA THR A 174 7.49 -17.12 11.76
C THR A 174 8.49 -16.73 10.65
N GLN A 175 8.85 -17.72 9.83
CA GLN A 175 9.79 -17.58 8.71
C GLN A 175 9.06 -17.34 7.38
N MET A 176 7.83 -16.82 7.37
CA MET A 176 7.11 -16.48 6.13
C MET A 176 7.21 -15.00 5.82
N HIS A 177 7.41 -14.68 4.53
CA HIS A 177 7.25 -13.31 4.06
C HIS A 177 5.77 -12.97 4.14
N ASN A 178 5.41 -12.15 5.12
CA ASN A 178 4.06 -11.60 5.29
C ASN A 178 3.83 -10.38 4.38
N GLY A 179 4.76 -10.12 3.45
CA GLY A 179 4.59 -9.07 2.47
C GLY A 179 3.41 -9.42 1.56
N LEU A 180 2.34 -8.63 1.64
CA LEU A 180 1.25 -8.66 0.67
C LEU A 180 1.79 -8.17 -0.68
N LYS A 181 2.59 -8.99 -1.37
CA LYS A 181 2.98 -8.75 -2.77
C LYS A 181 1.83 -9.24 -3.64
N GLY A 182 0.72 -8.51 -3.57
CA GLY A 182 -0.50 -8.81 -4.33
C GLY A 182 -0.57 -7.92 -5.56
N ASN A 183 -0.72 -8.53 -6.74
CA ASN A 183 -1.28 -7.79 -7.88
C ASN A 183 -2.79 -7.63 -7.62
N VAL A 184 -3.30 -6.40 -7.67
CA VAL A 184 -4.76 -6.18 -7.73
C VAL A 184 -5.17 -6.38 -9.18
N SER A 185 -5.57 -7.61 -9.52
CA SER A 185 -6.11 -7.92 -10.84
C SER A 185 -7.63 -7.74 -10.81
N THR A 186 -8.14 -6.86 -11.66
CA THR A 186 -9.58 -6.67 -11.81
C THR A 186 -10.11 -7.72 -12.79
N TYR A 187 -10.75 -8.76 -12.26
CA TYR A 187 -11.49 -9.73 -13.06
C TYR A 187 -12.97 -9.34 -13.10
N LYS A 188 -13.64 -9.65 -14.21
CA LYS A 188 -15.09 -9.51 -14.30
C LYS A 188 -15.73 -10.58 -13.42
N LEU A 189 -16.10 -10.22 -12.20
CA LEU A 189 -16.99 -11.04 -11.38
C LEU A 189 -18.34 -11.14 -12.10
N ASP A 190 -18.96 -12.32 -12.08
CA ASP A 190 -20.35 -12.45 -12.49
C ASP A 190 -21.23 -11.70 -11.47
N PRO A 191 -21.84 -10.55 -11.84
CA PRO A 191 -22.63 -9.77 -10.90
C PRO A 191 -23.77 -10.61 -10.31
N LYS A 192 -24.30 -11.60 -11.04
CA LYS A 192 -25.37 -12.46 -10.53
C LYS A 192 -24.89 -13.38 -9.40
N GLN A 193 -23.66 -13.87 -9.45
CA GLN A 193 -23.08 -14.66 -8.36
C GLN A 193 -22.78 -13.80 -7.14
N VAL A 194 -22.29 -12.58 -7.32
CA VAL A 194 -22.01 -11.66 -6.18
C VAL A 194 -23.30 -11.13 -5.57
N THR A 195 -24.28 -10.72 -6.39
CA THR A 195 -25.60 -10.28 -5.91
C THR A 195 -26.37 -11.41 -5.24
N SER A 196 -26.23 -12.67 -5.68
CA SER A 196 -26.83 -13.79 -4.94
C SER A 196 -26.09 -14.13 -3.64
N MET A 197 -24.84 -13.66 -3.46
CA MET A 197 -24.08 -13.76 -2.21
C MET A 197 -24.36 -12.62 -1.23
N VAL A 198 -24.93 -11.51 -1.72
CA VAL A 198 -25.15 -10.28 -0.96
C VAL A 198 -26.54 -9.75 -1.31
N ASP A 199 -27.52 -10.00 -0.44
CA ASP A 199 -28.88 -9.44 -0.59
C ASP A 199 -28.92 -7.91 -0.41
N GLY A 200 -27.79 -7.30 -0.02
CA GLY A 200 -27.61 -5.86 0.16
C GLY A 200 -28.23 -5.32 1.44
N VAL A 201 -28.88 -6.17 2.23
CA VAL A 201 -29.61 -5.82 3.46
C VAL A 201 -28.97 -6.51 4.66
N ASN A 202 -28.68 -7.81 4.59
CA ASN A 202 -28.13 -8.59 5.69
C ASN A 202 -26.60 -8.48 5.77
N TYR A 203 -26.13 -8.06 6.95
CA TYR A 203 -24.72 -7.93 7.28
C TYR A 203 -24.37 -8.68 8.58
N PRO A 204 -23.20 -9.32 8.67
CA PRO A 204 -22.29 -9.57 7.56
C PRO A 204 -22.96 -10.47 6.52
N PRO A 205 -22.52 -10.44 5.24
CA PRO A 205 -22.93 -11.45 4.27
C PRO A 205 -22.50 -12.84 4.74
N ALA A 206 -23.04 -13.87 4.11
CA ALA A 206 -22.60 -15.24 4.37
C ALA A 206 -21.08 -15.38 4.14
N ALA A 207 -20.41 -16.17 4.99
CA ALA A 207 -18.96 -16.31 5.00
C ALA A 207 -18.36 -16.80 3.67
N ARG A 208 -19.16 -17.40 2.79
CA ARG A 208 -18.81 -17.73 1.39
C ARG A 208 -18.25 -16.56 0.58
N ILE A 209 -18.56 -15.31 0.95
CA ILE A 209 -17.97 -14.13 0.32
C ILE A 209 -16.44 -14.11 0.48
N LEU A 210 -15.92 -14.67 1.58
CA LEU A 210 -14.49 -14.71 1.86
C LEU A 210 -13.77 -15.60 0.87
N SER A 211 -14.31 -16.79 0.58
CA SER A 211 -13.79 -17.67 -0.47
C SER A 211 -13.92 -17.08 -1.88
N ALA A 212 -14.94 -16.25 -2.11
CA ALA A 212 -15.14 -15.61 -3.42
C ALA A 212 -14.19 -14.42 -3.65
N THR A 213 -13.77 -13.74 -2.57
CA THR A 213 -12.97 -12.51 -2.66
C THR A 213 -11.50 -12.71 -2.30
N ILE A 214 -11.14 -13.78 -1.60
CA ILE A 214 -9.76 -14.07 -1.18
C ILE A 214 -9.30 -15.36 -1.84
N GLY A 215 -8.25 -15.28 -2.65
CA GLY A 215 -7.49 -16.44 -3.11
C GLY A 215 -6.17 -16.52 -2.35
N VAL A 216 -5.88 -17.67 -1.73
CA VAL A 216 -4.62 -17.90 -1.02
C VAL A 216 -3.81 -18.95 -1.77
N THR A 217 -2.57 -18.64 -2.11
CA THR A 217 -1.65 -19.59 -2.75
C THR A 217 -0.37 -19.71 -1.93
N PHE A 218 -0.10 -20.93 -1.49
CA PHE A 218 1.10 -21.32 -0.75
C PHE A 218 2.14 -21.89 -1.72
N LEU A 219 3.36 -21.33 -1.66
CA LEU A 219 4.50 -21.72 -2.47
C LEU A 219 5.61 -22.24 -1.56
N GLY A 220 5.92 -23.54 -1.62
CA GLY A 220 6.91 -24.18 -0.75
C GLY A 220 6.92 -25.71 -0.87
N PRO A 221 7.79 -26.45 -0.16
CA PRO A 221 7.77 -27.92 -0.15
C PRO A 221 6.60 -28.49 0.67
N LYS A 222 6.14 -29.71 0.37
CA LYS A 222 4.80 -30.27 0.67
C LYS A 222 4.14 -29.96 2.03
N GLY A 223 2.83 -29.66 1.95
CA GLY A 223 1.82 -29.87 3.01
C GLY A 223 1.59 -28.68 3.95
N LEU A 224 0.34 -28.24 4.11
CA LEU A 224 -0.03 -27.21 5.09
C LEU A 224 -0.47 -27.86 6.41
N PRO A 225 0.19 -27.58 7.54
CA PRO A 225 -0.48 -27.62 8.82
C PRO A 225 -1.46 -26.43 8.88
N GLU A 226 -2.73 -26.65 9.24
CA GLU A 226 -3.70 -25.55 9.43
C GLU A 226 -3.17 -24.44 10.37
N SER A 227 -2.24 -24.80 11.25
CA SER A 227 -1.53 -23.92 12.18
C SER A 227 -0.55 -22.93 11.53
N THR A 228 -0.26 -23.04 10.22
CA THR A 228 0.66 -22.13 9.51
C THR A 228 -0.02 -20.95 8.85
N MET A 229 -1.36 -20.90 8.88
CA MET A 229 -2.10 -19.79 8.30
C MET A 229 -1.76 -18.45 8.98
N PRO A 230 -1.51 -17.38 8.20
CA PRO A 230 -1.26 -16.06 8.73
C PRO A 230 -2.43 -15.49 9.54
N GLU A 231 -2.13 -14.77 10.62
CA GLU A 231 -3.12 -14.07 11.46
C GLU A 231 -3.90 -12.98 10.72
N MET A 232 -3.40 -12.50 9.58
CA MET A 232 -4.13 -11.54 8.75
C MET A 232 -5.46 -12.09 8.19
N PHE A 233 -5.64 -13.43 8.18
CA PHE A 233 -6.88 -14.10 7.79
C PHE A 233 -7.83 -14.38 8.96
N ARG A 234 -7.45 -14.00 10.18
CA ARG A 234 -8.26 -14.18 11.38
C ARG A 234 -9.52 -13.32 11.32
N VAL A 235 -10.64 -13.86 11.78
CA VAL A 235 -11.90 -13.17 11.99
C VAL A 235 -12.28 -13.28 13.46
N ARG A 236 -12.64 -12.14 14.06
CA ARG A 236 -13.18 -12.03 15.40
C ARG A 236 -14.65 -11.64 15.30
N ARG A 237 -15.57 -12.57 15.59
CA ARG A 237 -17.02 -12.35 15.49
C ARG A 237 -17.48 -11.08 16.21
N ARG A 238 -16.98 -10.87 17.43
CA ARG A 238 -17.30 -9.69 18.25
C ARG A 238 -16.94 -8.38 17.53
N ARG A 239 -15.78 -8.33 16.89
CA ARG A 239 -15.28 -7.13 16.18
C ARG A 239 -16.13 -6.80 14.97
N VAL A 240 -16.57 -7.81 14.21
CA VAL A 240 -17.49 -7.63 13.07
C VAL A 240 -18.82 -7.06 13.55
N LYS A 241 -19.39 -7.60 14.62
CA LYS A 241 -20.66 -7.11 15.19
C LYS A 241 -20.55 -5.66 15.68
N GLU A 242 -19.48 -5.32 16.39
CA GLU A 242 -19.21 -3.96 16.88
C GLU A 242 -19.06 -2.96 15.73
N ALA A 243 -18.29 -3.32 14.70
CA ALA A 243 -18.11 -2.49 13.53
C ALA A 243 -19.43 -2.23 12.78
N LEU A 244 -20.25 -3.27 12.56
CA LEU A 244 -21.55 -3.12 11.88
C LEU A 244 -22.54 -2.30 12.70
N THR A 245 -22.58 -2.50 14.02
CA THR A 245 -23.43 -1.72 14.92
C THR A 245 -23.04 -0.25 14.89
N TRP A 246 -21.73 0.03 14.95
CA TRP A 246 -21.22 1.39 14.87
C TRP A 246 -21.54 2.03 13.51
N LEU A 247 -21.34 1.30 12.41
CA LEU A 247 -21.64 1.79 11.06
C LEU A 247 -23.12 2.09 10.87
N LYS A 248 -24.02 1.21 11.35
CA LYS A 248 -25.47 1.41 11.25
C LYS A 248 -25.93 2.70 11.93
N THR A 249 -25.31 3.04 13.06
CA THR A 249 -25.65 4.25 13.83
C THR A 249 -25.01 5.52 13.25
N ASN A 250 -23.78 5.44 12.73
CA ASN A 250 -22.95 6.62 12.42
C ASN A 250 -22.75 6.89 10.92
N ASN A 251 -23.11 5.95 10.04
CA ASN A 251 -22.91 6.10 8.60
C ASN A 251 -24.25 5.95 7.86
N PRO A 252 -24.76 7.02 7.22
CA PRO A 252 -26.03 6.99 6.47
C PRO A 252 -26.08 5.89 5.41
N LEU A 253 -24.94 5.50 4.83
CA LEU A 253 -24.88 4.42 3.86
C LEU A 253 -25.27 3.07 4.48
N TYR A 254 -25.11 2.90 5.79
CA TYR A 254 -25.38 1.66 6.52
C TYR A 254 -26.69 1.70 7.33
N ALA A 255 -27.45 2.79 7.28
CA ALA A 255 -28.66 2.96 8.10
C ALA A 255 -29.69 1.82 7.91
N ASN A 256 -29.83 1.34 6.67
CA ASN A 256 -30.84 0.35 6.27
C ASN A 256 -30.33 -1.11 6.32
N ILE A 257 -29.15 -1.37 6.89
CA ILE A 257 -28.67 -2.76 7.02
C ILE A 257 -29.41 -3.47 8.15
N GLU A 258 -29.58 -4.77 8.01
CA GLU A 258 -29.99 -5.69 9.08
C GLU A 258 -28.78 -6.50 9.54
N ILE A 259 -28.55 -6.55 10.85
CA ILE A 259 -27.45 -7.33 11.40
C ILE A 259 -27.93 -8.77 11.57
N SER A 260 -27.51 -9.66 10.68
CA SER A 260 -27.88 -11.07 10.70
C SER A 260 -27.08 -11.81 11.79
N GLU A 261 -27.76 -12.14 12.89
CA GLU A 261 -27.18 -12.95 13.97
C GLU A 261 -26.83 -14.37 13.49
N GLU A 262 -27.60 -14.91 12.52
CA GLU A 262 -27.30 -16.19 11.88
C GLU A 262 -25.94 -16.15 11.17
N ASN A 263 -25.70 -15.16 10.32
CA ASN A 263 -24.42 -15.01 9.62
C ASN A 263 -23.27 -14.72 10.60
N LEU A 264 -23.51 -13.93 11.65
CA LEU A 264 -22.53 -13.72 12.72
C LEU A 264 -22.19 -15.05 13.42
N HIS A 265 -23.18 -15.89 13.70
CA HIS A 265 -22.99 -17.19 14.35
C HIS A 265 -22.24 -18.19 13.46
N GLY A 266 -22.33 -18.04 12.14
CA GLY A 266 -21.52 -18.81 11.18
C GLY A 266 -20.03 -18.45 11.19
N LEU A 267 -19.65 -17.26 11.66
CA LEU A 267 -18.23 -16.86 11.75
C LEU A 267 -17.56 -17.48 12.99
N PRO A 268 -16.25 -17.78 12.97
CA PRO A 268 -15.54 -18.23 14.17
C PRO A 268 -15.60 -17.17 15.28
N VAL A 269 -15.69 -17.59 16.54
CA VAL A 269 -15.63 -16.67 17.69
C VAL A 269 -14.36 -15.83 17.60
N ASP A 270 -13.24 -16.52 17.40
CA ASP A 270 -11.94 -15.94 17.16
C ASP A 270 -11.03 -16.96 16.45
N GLY A 271 -10.81 -16.81 15.15
CA GLY A 271 -10.05 -17.80 14.37
C GLY A 271 -10.11 -17.55 12.88
N ILE A 272 -9.56 -18.47 12.10
CA ILE A 272 -9.60 -18.37 10.63
C ILE A 272 -10.87 -19.06 10.12
N PRO A 273 -11.69 -18.39 9.31
CA PRO A 273 -12.89 -18.98 8.74
C PRO A 273 -12.56 -20.19 7.84
N PRO A 274 -13.32 -21.30 7.93
CA PRO A 274 -13.12 -22.49 7.08
C PRO A 274 -13.16 -22.17 5.58
N GLU A 275 -13.93 -21.16 5.16
CA GLU A 275 -14.07 -20.75 3.77
C GLU A 275 -12.73 -20.29 3.17
N ILE A 276 -11.87 -19.66 3.97
CA ILE A 276 -10.52 -19.25 3.52
C ILE A 276 -9.61 -20.48 3.41
N MET A 277 -9.78 -21.46 4.29
CA MET A 277 -9.02 -22.72 4.24
C MET A 277 -9.34 -23.51 2.96
N LEU A 278 -10.61 -23.52 2.55
CA LEU A 278 -11.07 -24.26 1.36
C LEU A 278 -10.47 -23.74 0.04
N VAL A 279 -10.14 -22.45 -0.02
CA VAL A 279 -9.58 -21.81 -1.22
C VAL A 279 -8.05 -21.73 -1.20
N ALA A 280 -7.42 -22.19 -0.12
CA ALA A 280 -5.97 -22.27 -0.02
C ALA A 280 -5.44 -23.31 -1.01
N LYS A 281 -4.70 -22.83 -2.02
CA LYS A 281 -4.03 -23.66 -3.02
C LYS A 281 -2.57 -23.82 -2.67
N TYR A 282 -2.02 -24.97 -3.01
CA TYR A 282 -0.59 -25.25 -2.92
C TYR A 282 0.01 -25.32 -4.33
N SER A 283 1.17 -24.71 -4.51
CA SER A 283 2.01 -24.87 -5.68
C SER A 283 3.44 -25.19 -5.24
N SER A 284 4.02 -26.26 -5.81
CA SER A 284 5.43 -26.60 -5.62
C SER A 284 6.36 -25.79 -6.54
N ASP A 285 5.81 -24.95 -7.42
CA ASP A 285 6.58 -24.14 -8.35
C ASP A 285 7.11 -22.87 -7.68
N VAL A 286 8.05 -23.07 -6.77
CA VAL A 286 8.79 -21.98 -6.08
C VAL A 286 9.61 -21.18 -7.09
N MET A 287 10.14 -21.84 -8.13
CA MET A 287 10.99 -21.25 -9.17
C MET A 287 10.25 -20.22 -10.03
N ALA A 288 8.98 -20.46 -10.40
CA ALA A 288 8.19 -19.47 -11.13
C ALA A 288 7.87 -18.24 -10.27
N ALA A 289 7.61 -18.43 -8.97
CA ALA A 289 7.37 -17.33 -8.04
C ALA A 289 8.64 -16.50 -7.75
N GLU A 290 9.81 -17.15 -7.71
CA GLU A 290 11.11 -16.49 -7.63
C GLU A 290 11.38 -15.65 -8.90
N LYS A 291 11.02 -16.15 -10.09
CA LYS A 291 11.12 -15.39 -11.35
C LYS A 291 10.17 -14.19 -11.41
N GLU A 292 8.96 -14.31 -10.88
CA GLU A 292 8.03 -13.17 -10.70
C GLU A 292 8.49 -12.20 -9.59
N GLY A 293 9.33 -12.69 -8.68
CA GLY A 293 9.87 -12.01 -7.52
C GLY A 293 11.13 -11.20 -7.80
N ALA A 294 11.96 -11.69 -8.72
CA ALA A 294 13.26 -11.15 -9.07
C ALA A 294 13.14 -9.71 -9.59
N GLY A 295 13.69 -8.76 -8.82
CA GLY A 295 14.05 -7.47 -9.38
C GLY A 295 15.19 -7.64 -10.38
N TYR A 296 15.46 -6.61 -11.18
CA TYR A 296 16.64 -6.56 -12.06
C TYR A 296 17.98 -6.52 -11.31
N VAL A 297 17.95 -6.57 -9.98
CA VAL A 297 19.12 -6.50 -9.10
C VAL A 297 19.43 -7.94 -8.65
N PRO A 298 20.57 -8.52 -9.05
CA PRO A 298 21.07 -9.77 -8.48
C PRO A 298 21.16 -9.63 -6.96
N GLU A 299 20.79 -10.67 -6.22
CA GLU A 299 21.04 -10.70 -4.78
C GLU A 299 22.56 -10.71 -4.57
N ASP A 300 23.09 -9.72 -3.84
CA ASP A 300 24.50 -9.67 -3.46
C ASP A 300 24.84 -10.99 -2.75
N ALA A 301 25.67 -11.81 -3.42
CA ALA A 301 26.32 -12.93 -2.78
C ALA A 301 27.11 -12.35 -1.61
N GLY A 302 26.69 -12.69 -0.40
CA GLY A 302 27.21 -12.11 0.83
C GLY A 302 28.73 -12.03 0.82
N ASP A 303 29.20 -10.84 1.18
CA ASP A 303 30.56 -10.44 1.51
C ASP A 303 31.40 -11.61 2.06
N GLU A 304 32.05 -12.37 1.17
CA GLU A 304 33.10 -13.31 1.54
C GLU A 304 34.28 -12.45 1.99
N GLY A 305 34.42 -12.34 3.31
CA GLY A 305 35.30 -11.40 3.97
C GLY A 305 36.66 -11.24 3.31
N TYR A 306 37.02 -9.98 3.04
CA TYR A 306 38.38 -9.54 2.84
C TYR A 306 39.25 -10.02 4.02
N LYS A 307 39.92 -11.15 3.82
CA LYS A 307 41.06 -11.55 4.63
C LYS A 307 42.21 -10.62 4.27
N THR A 308 42.43 -9.61 5.09
CA THR A 308 43.71 -8.90 5.14
C THR A 308 44.80 -9.91 5.53
N HIS A 309 45.73 -10.15 4.61
CA HIS A 309 47.06 -10.66 4.92
C HIS A 309 48.03 -9.48 4.93
#